data_AF-A0AAN6VD81-F1
#
_entry.id   AF-A0AAN6VD81-F1
#
_cell.length_a   1.000
_cell.length_b   1.000
_cell.length_c   1.000
_cell.angle_alpha   90.00
_cell.angle_beta   90.00
_cell.angle_gamma   90.00
#
_symmetry.space_group_name_H-M   'P 1'
#
loop_
_entity.id
_entity.type
_entity.pdbx_description
1 polymer ?
#
loop_
_entity_poly.entity_id
_entity_poly.type
_entity_poly.pdbx_seq_one_letter_code
_entity_poly.pdbx_strand_id
1 'polypeptide(L)'
;MELAKISSLISGTERLTHFISKHVKKHTRPYKCRIGQCNQAFELQTGLDRHLKEMHDSSAPRYFCPWRDAGCGSKVATEGTKRKENLNRHVKGAHKGQQP
;
A
#
# COMPACT_ATOMS: atom_id res chain seq x y z
N MET A 1 -27.27 17.50 6.09
CA MET A 1 -26.38 18.25 5.17
C MET A 1 -25.27 17.31 4.72
N GLU A 2 -25.02 16.93 3.46
CA GLU A 2 -25.59 17.14 2.12
C GLU A 2 -24.97 16.03 1.23
N LEU A 3 -25.05 14.75 1.62
CA LEU A 3 -24.48 13.66 0.80
C LEU A 3 -25.48 13.02 -0.18
N ALA A 4 -26.78 13.33 -0.04
CA ALA A 4 -27.85 12.74 -0.84
C ALA A 4 -28.22 13.53 -2.10
N LYS A 5 -27.62 14.71 -2.36
CA LYS A 5 -28.05 15.60 -3.47
C LYS A 5 -27.22 15.52 -4.77
N ILE A 6 -26.14 14.74 -4.81
CA ILE A 6 -25.27 14.72 -6.01
C ILE A 6 -25.69 13.61 -7.00
N SER A 7 -26.58 12.69 -6.60
CA SER A 7 -27.02 11.57 -7.45
C SER A 7 -28.05 11.94 -8.52
N SER A 8 -28.67 13.13 -8.46
CA SER A 8 -29.86 13.44 -9.27
C SER A 8 -29.60 14.30 -10.52
N LEU A 9 -28.36 14.61 -10.89
CA LEU A 9 -28.10 15.62 -11.95
C LEU A 9 -27.42 15.15 -13.25
N ILE A 10 -27.02 13.89 -13.43
CA ILE A 10 -26.35 13.52 -14.70
C ILE A 10 -26.74 12.12 -15.16
N SER A 11 -27.86 12.06 -15.88
CA SER A 11 -28.13 11.04 -16.87
C SER A 11 -27.02 11.10 -17.95
N GLY A 12 -26.13 10.10 -18.02
CA GLY A 12 -25.37 9.83 -19.26
C GLY A 12 -23.84 9.89 -19.26
N THR A 13 -23.11 9.65 -18.15
CA THR A 13 -21.62 9.51 -18.23
C THR A 13 -21.07 8.35 -17.39
N GLU A 14 -21.15 7.13 -17.94
CA GLU A 14 -20.72 5.88 -17.30
C GLU A 14 -19.21 5.84 -16.94
N ARG A 15 -18.41 6.71 -17.56
CA ARG A 15 -16.97 6.86 -17.25
C ARG A 15 -16.67 7.71 -16.02
N LEU A 16 -17.50 8.69 -15.69
CA LEU A 16 -17.20 9.66 -14.61
C LEU A 16 -17.50 9.08 -13.22
N THR A 17 -18.50 8.20 -13.12
CA THR A 17 -18.94 7.56 -11.86
C THR A 17 -17.84 6.73 -11.21
N HIS A 18 -17.03 6.00 -11.98
CA HIS A 18 -15.93 5.18 -11.45
C HIS A 18 -14.82 6.03 -10.83
N PHE A 19 -14.43 7.13 -11.47
CA PHE A 19 -13.39 8.03 -10.95
C PHE A 19 -13.87 8.75 -9.69
N ILE A 20 -15.12 9.21 -9.66
CA ILE A 20 -15.71 9.84 -8.48
C ILE A 20 -15.85 8.82 -7.34
N SER A 21 -16.30 7.59 -7.62
CA SER A 21 -16.39 6.53 -6.61
C SER A 21 -15.03 6.21 -5.98
N LYS A 22 -13.96 6.13 -6.79
CA LYS A 22 -12.59 5.95 -6.29
C LYS A 22 -12.10 7.18 -5.51
N HIS A 23 -12.40 8.38 -5.97
CA HIS A 23 -12.03 9.63 -5.30
C HIS A 23 -12.70 9.75 -3.92
N VAL A 24 -14.01 9.51 -3.82
CA VAL A 24 -14.79 9.59 -2.57
C VAL A 24 -14.29 8.55 -1.55
N LYS A 25 -13.87 7.36 -1.99
CA LYS A 25 -13.27 6.34 -1.12
C LYS A 25 -12.02 6.81 -0.39
N LYS A 26 -11.29 7.79 -0.92
CA LYS A 26 -10.15 8.41 -0.21
C LYS A 26 -10.59 9.17 1.03
N HIS A 27 -11.75 9.80 0.97
CA HIS A 27 -12.33 10.53 2.10
C HIS A 27 -13.05 9.59 3.08
N THR A 28 -13.82 8.63 2.57
CA THR A 28 -14.63 7.74 3.44
C THR A 28 -13.83 6.60 4.06
N ARG A 29 -12.75 6.14 3.40
CA ARG A 29 -11.87 5.03 3.84
C ARG A 29 -12.66 3.84 4.40
N PRO A 30 -13.52 3.20 3.58
CA PRO A 30 -14.52 2.25 4.07
C PRO A 30 -13.91 0.96 4.67
N TYR A 31 -12.67 0.63 4.34
CA TYR A 31 -12.02 -0.62 4.76
C TYR A 31 -11.22 -0.41 6.06
N LYS A 32 -11.84 -0.70 7.22
CA LYS A 32 -11.26 -0.49 8.54
C LYS A 32 -10.59 -1.76 9.09
N CYS A 33 -9.43 -1.61 9.72
CA CYS A 33 -8.85 -2.67 10.55
C CYS A 33 -9.71 -2.86 11.80
N ARG A 34 -9.86 -4.11 12.25
CA ARG A 34 -10.67 -4.49 13.42
C ARG A 34 -9.88 -5.26 14.46
N ILE A 35 -8.54 -5.26 14.35
CA ILE A 35 -7.67 -5.99 15.26
C ILE A 35 -7.36 -5.12 16.47
N GLY A 36 -7.86 -5.53 17.64
CA GLY A 36 -7.59 -4.87 18.92
C GLY A 36 -7.88 -3.37 18.88
N GLN A 37 -6.87 -2.56 19.21
CA GLN A 37 -6.94 -1.09 19.26
C GLN A 37 -6.40 -0.42 17.97
N CYS A 38 -6.26 -1.16 16.86
CA CYS A 38 -5.77 -0.61 15.60
C CYS A 38 -6.86 0.21 14.89
N ASN A 39 -6.68 1.53 14.82
CA ASN A 39 -7.63 2.47 14.22
C ASN A 39 -7.36 2.80 12.74
N GLN A 40 -6.63 1.95 12.02
CA GLN A 40 -6.29 2.20 10.62
C GLN A 40 -7.47 1.90 9.68
N ALA A 41 -7.65 2.76 8.68
CA ALA A 41 -8.68 2.60 7.64
C ALA A 41 -8.10 2.86 6.24
N PHE A 42 -8.68 2.28 5.20
CA PHE A 42 -8.11 2.32 3.85
C PHE A 42 -9.19 2.62 2.81
N GLU A 43 -8.78 3.30 1.73
CA GLU A 43 -9.65 3.59 0.58
C GLU A 43 -10.02 2.33 -0.21
N LEU A 44 -9.13 1.33 -0.20
CA LEU A 44 -9.25 0.09 -0.96
C LEU A 44 -9.00 -1.11 -0.06
N GLN A 45 -9.68 -2.21 -0.35
CA GLN A 45 -9.51 -3.49 0.35
C GLN A 45 -8.07 -3.98 0.30
N THR A 46 -7.41 -3.87 -0.86
CA THR A 46 -5.99 -4.22 -1.03
C THR A 46 -5.06 -3.46 -0.09
N GLY A 47 -5.43 -2.23 0.30
CA GLY A 47 -4.71 -1.45 1.31
C GLY A 47 -4.84 -2.05 2.71
N LEU A 48 -6.04 -2.52 3.06
CA LEU A 48 -6.30 -3.21 4.33
C LEU A 48 -5.59 -4.56 4.38
N ASP A 49 -5.71 -5.39 3.34
CA ASP A 49 -5.00 -6.69 3.27
C ASP A 49 -3.49 -6.54 3.47
N ARG A 50 -2.89 -5.56 2.79
CA ARG A 50 -1.47 -5.24 2.96
C ARG A 50 -1.15 -4.80 4.39
N HIS A 51 -1.99 -3.95 4.99
CA HIS A 51 -1.80 -3.53 6.36
C HIS A 51 -1.86 -4.70 7.35
N LEU A 52 -2.81 -5.61 7.19
CA LEU A 52 -2.93 -6.81 8.02
C LEU A 52 -1.65 -7.64 7.94
N LYS A 53 -1.16 -7.89 6.72
CA LYS A 53 0.11 -8.62 6.50
C LYS A 53 1.33 -7.95 7.11
N GLU A 54 1.38 -6.62 7.14
CA GLU A 54 2.57 -5.91 7.61
C GLU A 54 2.56 -5.63 9.12
N MET A 55 1.39 -5.43 9.72
CA MET A 55 1.26 -4.97 11.10
C MET A 55 0.71 -6.02 12.05
N HIS A 56 -0.01 -7.00 11.52
CA HIS A 56 -0.71 -8.01 12.32
C HIS A 56 -0.32 -9.44 11.96
N ASP A 57 0.54 -9.63 10.96
CA ASP A 57 1.15 -10.90 10.62
C ASP A 57 2.69 -10.81 10.76
N SER A 58 3.20 -11.33 11.87
CA SER A 58 4.63 -11.37 12.16
C SER A 58 5.36 -12.50 11.43
N SER A 59 4.64 -13.42 10.78
CA SER A 59 5.23 -14.56 10.08
C SER A 59 5.67 -14.24 8.64
N ALA A 60 5.25 -13.08 8.12
CA ALA A 60 5.54 -12.69 6.75
C ALA A 60 7.07 -12.59 6.50
N PRO A 61 7.59 -13.22 5.43
CA PRO A 61 9.02 -13.19 5.12
C PRO A 61 9.48 -11.77 4.77
N ARG A 62 10.73 -11.47 5.10
CA ARG A 62 11.40 -10.21 4.76
C ARG A 62 12.16 -10.32 3.45
N TYR A 63 12.19 -9.22 2.71
CA TYR A 63 12.96 -9.07 1.48
C TYR A 63 14.31 -8.44 1.81
N PHE A 64 15.40 -9.14 1.48
CA PHE A 64 16.76 -8.69 1.72
C PHE A 64 17.44 -8.22 0.44
N CYS A 65 18.40 -7.31 0.56
CA CYS A 65 19.25 -6.91 -0.56
C CYS A 65 20.11 -8.10 -1.04
N PRO A 66 20.12 -8.42 -2.35
CA PRO A 66 20.97 -9.48 -2.90
C PRO A 66 22.47 -9.29 -2.66
N TRP A 67 22.93 -8.04 -2.54
CA TRP A 67 24.35 -7.71 -2.30
C TRP A 67 24.75 -7.70 -0.81
N ARG A 68 23.95 -8.29 0.09
CA ARG A 68 24.25 -8.32 1.54
C ARG A 68 25.59 -9.00 1.83
N ASP A 69 25.88 -10.12 1.17
CA ASP A 69 27.12 -10.87 1.35
C ASP A 69 28.30 -10.23 0.60
N ALA A 70 28.02 -9.34 -0.35
CA ALA A 70 29.00 -8.53 -1.06
C ALA A 70 29.30 -7.18 -0.35
N GLY A 71 28.87 -7.02 0.91
CA GLY A 71 29.19 -5.86 1.74
C GLY A 71 28.19 -4.70 1.67
N CYS A 72 27.00 -4.89 1.09
CA CYS A 72 25.94 -3.88 1.23
C CYS A 72 25.49 -3.80 2.69
N GLY A 73 25.94 -2.78 3.42
CA GLY A 73 25.60 -2.54 4.84
C GLY A 73 24.29 -1.80 5.07
N SER A 74 23.43 -1.67 4.05
CA SER A 74 22.16 -0.94 4.19
C SER A 74 21.18 -1.68 5.11
N LYS A 75 20.21 -0.96 5.70
CA LYS A 75 19.14 -1.60 6.48
C LYS A 75 18.35 -2.64 5.70
N VAL A 76 18.19 -2.45 4.38
CA VAL A 76 17.52 -3.43 3.51
C VAL A 76 18.34 -4.73 3.40
N ALA A 77 19.66 -4.65 3.51
CA ALA A 77 20.56 -5.80 3.51
C ALA A 77 20.71 -6.47 4.88
N THR A 78 20.74 -5.69 5.96
CA THR A 78 20.98 -6.19 7.32
C THR A 78 19.69 -6.61 8.03
N GLU A 79 18.63 -5.80 7.96
CA GLU A 79 17.36 -6.03 8.65
C GLU A 79 16.27 -6.56 7.72
N GLY A 80 16.41 -6.33 6.41
CA GLY A 80 15.39 -6.64 5.41
C GLY A 80 14.19 -5.69 5.47
N THR A 81 13.31 -5.79 4.48
CA THR A 81 12.09 -4.98 4.40
C THR A 81 10.85 -5.86 4.22
N LYS A 82 9.71 -5.40 4.74
CA LYS A 82 8.43 -6.12 4.61
C LYS A 82 7.85 -6.08 3.20
N ARG A 83 8.35 -5.20 2.30
CA ARG A 83 7.83 -5.04 0.93
C ARG A 83 8.90 -5.17 -0.15
N LYS A 84 8.58 -5.94 -1.19
CA LYS A 84 9.40 -6.03 -2.41
C LYS A 84 9.62 -4.69 -3.10
N GLU A 85 8.63 -3.80 -3.10
CA GLU A 85 8.78 -2.45 -3.69
C GLU A 85 9.91 -1.63 -3.02
N ASN A 86 10.03 -1.72 -1.70
CA ASN A 86 11.10 -1.05 -0.97
C ASN A 86 12.48 -1.62 -1.34
N LEU A 87 12.57 -2.94 -1.50
CA LEU A 87 13.78 -3.58 -2.01
C LEU A 87 14.09 -3.10 -3.43
N ASN A 88 13.12 -3.11 -4.34
CA ASN A 88 13.31 -2.67 -5.72
C ASN A 88 13.77 -1.21 -5.80
N ARG A 89 13.19 -0.32 -4.99
CA ARG A 89 13.61 1.08 -4.90
C ARG A 89 15.03 1.21 -4.36
N HIS A 90 15.39 0.42 -3.33
CA HIS A 90 16.75 0.37 -2.81
C HIS A 90 17.74 -0.08 -3.89
N VAL A 91 17.48 -1.21 -4.57
CA VAL A 91 18.35 -1.74 -5.62
C VAL A 91 18.51 -0.73 -6.76
N LYS A 92 17.42 -0.14 -7.24
CA LYS A 92 17.48 0.91 -8.28
C LYS A 92 18.27 2.14 -7.85
N GLY A 93 18.36 2.46 -6.56
CA GLY A 93 19.07 3.62 -6.05
C GLY A 93 20.55 3.34 -5.75
N ALA A 94 20.81 2.26 -5.02
CA ALA A 94 22.11 1.90 -4.47
C ALA A 94 22.94 0.98 -5.38
N HIS A 95 22.28 0.23 -6.27
CA HIS A 95 22.88 -0.76 -7.17
C HIS A 95 22.50 -0.44 -8.63
N LYS A 96 22.59 0.84 -9.02
CA LYS A 96 22.22 1.30 -10.36
C LYS A 96 22.99 0.51 -11.43
N GLY A 97 22.24 -0.03 -12.40
CA GLY A 97 22.81 -0.80 -13.51
C GLY A 97 23.25 -2.22 -13.14
N GLN A 98 23.02 -2.67 -11.90
CA GLN A 98 23.29 -4.04 -11.47
C GLN A 98 21.95 -4.77 -11.31
N GLN A 99 21.75 -5.83 -12.09
CA GLN A 99 20.70 -6.81 -11.80
C GLN A 99 21.30 -7.90 -10.89
N PRO A 100 20.49 -8.45 -9.97
CA PRO A 100 20.93 -9.59 -9.17
C PRO A 100 21.20 -10.83 -10.03
#